data_AF-A0A957HUX3-F1
#
_entry.id   AF-A0A957HUX3-F1
#
_cell.length_a   1.000
_cell.length_b   1.000
_cell.length_c   1.000
_cell.angle_alpha   90.00
_cell.angle_beta   90.00
_cell.angle_gamma   90.00
#
_symmetry.space_group_name_H-M   'P 1'
#
loop_
_entity.id
_entity.type
_entity.pdbx_description
1 polymer ?
#
loop_
_entity_poly.entity_id
_entity_poly.type
_entity_poly.pdbx_seq_one_letter_code
_entity_poly.pdbx_strand_id
1 'polypeptide(L)'
;MAPFPLALTDLLGHYGSYIIYLIVGFSFGYVLEIAGFGNSKKLAAQFYFKDMTVLKVMFSAIIVAMVFIFGASAVGLLDYNLIWVNPTYLWPGIIGGLIMGVGFIVGGFCPGTSLVAAASGKIDGIFFVLGVFFGIFLFGETVDNFSIFWNSSYMGRYTLQDWLGLPTGVVVLLIVLIALFMFWGAEKLEAIFGGKDLSAAPKWRYGAAGGLVVLAAAVLFIGQPTTEDRWNGIAAEKDVALAERQVQIHPGELLELTHDTTLKVMMIDVRDEVDYNLFHILDSRHVPLEEIPNIIQELHFEPANTVFVVMSNGETAATEAWKILVAESVPNVYLLEGGINNWIATFGDNDLTSTFLTGHPEDELCYIFDNALGARYTASEPDPHAFELEYEKKVVLEVKRAPTSGGCG
;
A
#
# COMPACT_ATOMS: atom_id res chain seq x y z
N MET A 1 14.33 10.88 3.59
CA MET A 1 13.55 9.93 2.76
C MET A 1 14.22 8.57 2.79
N ALA A 2 13.46 7.47 2.89
CA ALA A 2 14.02 6.13 2.82
C ALA A 2 14.73 5.92 1.46
N PRO A 3 15.95 5.35 1.42
CA PRO A 3 16.69 5.14 0.18
C PRO A 3 16.03 4.15 -0.79
N PHE A 4 15.06 3.36 -0.33
CA PHE A 4 14.29 2.44 -1.15
C PHE A 4 12.79 2.79 -1.17
N PRO A 5 12.11 2.59 -2.32
CA PRO A 5 12.56 1.89 -3.52
C PRO A 5 13.48 2.73 -4.43
N LEU A 6 14.52 2.09 -4.98
CA LEU A 6 15.37 2.72 -5.99
C LEU A 6 14.60 2.84 -7.31
N ALA A 7 14.59 4.04 -7.89
CA ALA A 7 14.14 4.24 -9.27
C ALA A 7 15.18 3.67 -10.24
N LEU A 8 15.20 2.35 -10.40
CA LEU A 8 16.21 1.62 -11.20
C LEU A 8 16.26 2.10 -12.66
N THR A 9 15.12 2.54 -13.21
CA THR A 9 15.04 3.12 -14.55
C THR A 9 15.78 4.44 -14.66
N ASP A 10 15.76 5.24 -13.61
CA ASP A 10 16.33 6.59 -13.61
C ASP A 10 17.84 6.52 -13.31
N LEU A 11 18.25 5.55 -12.50
CA LEU A 11 19.65 5.31 -12.13
C LEU A 11 20.45 4.53 -13.18
N LEU A 12 19.85 3.52 -13.82
CA LEU A 12 20.56 2.56 -14.68
C LEU A 12 20.00 2.51 -16.11
N GLY A 13 18.96 3.28 -16.42
CA GLY A 13 18.24 3.22 -17.68
C GLY A 13 17.34 1.97 -17.82
N HIS A 14 16.56 1.93 -18.90
CA HIS A 14 15.68 0.80 -19.21
C HIS A 14 16.47 -0.51 -19.40
N TYR A 15 17.64 -0.46 -20.05
CA TYR A 15 18.44 -1.66 -20.28
C TYR A 15 19.07 -2.20 -19.00
N GLY A 16 19.56 -1.33 -18.11
CA GLY A 16 20.13 -1.75 -16.83
C GLY A 16 19.08 -2.36 -15.91
N SER A 17 17.89 -1.77 -15.82
CA SER A 17 16.77 -2.34 -15.05
C SER A 17 16.33 -3.71 -15.58
N TYR A 18 16.24 -3.91 -16.91
CA TYR A 18 15.92 -5.22 -17.47
C TYR A 18 16.96 -6.30 -17.18
N ILE A 19 18.25 -5.95 -17.15
CA ILE A 19 19.31 -6.90 -16.76
C ILE A 19 19.14 -7.31 -15.30
N ILE A 20 18.83 -6.37 -14.39
CA ILE A 20 18.58 -6.69 -12.98
C ILE A 20 17.37 -7.63 -12.87
N TYR A 21 16.26 -7.33 -13.56
CA TYR A 21 15.08 -8.19 -13.54
C TYR A 21 15.37 -9.59 -14.08
N LEU A 22 16.18 -9.70 -15.14
CA LEU A 22 16.62 -10.98 -15.68
C LEU A 22 17.46 -11.77 -14.68
N ILE A 23 18.41 -11.12 -13.98
CA ILE A 23 19.25 -11.77 -12.97
C ILE A 23 18.41 -12.25 -11.79
N VAL A 24 17.46 -11.44 -11.32
CA VAL A 24 16.56 -11.82 -10.22
C VAL A 24 15.67 -12.99 -10.63
N GLY A 25 15.05 -12.93 -11.81
CA GLY A 25 14.22 -14.00 -12.34
C GLY A 25 14.99 -15.30 -12.57
N PHE A 26 16.19 -15.22 -13.13
CA PHE A 26 17.08 -16.38 -13.31
C PHE A 26 17.48 -16.98 -11.97
N SER A 27 17.86 -16.14 -11.00
CA SER A 27 18.26 -16.57 -9.64
C SER A 27 17.09 -17.25 -8.92
N PHE A 28 15.88 -16.71 -9.04
CA PHE A 28 14.66 -17.31 -8.51
C PHE A 28 14.39 -18.69 -9.14
N GLY A 29 14.40 -18.79 -10.48
CA GLY A 29 14.20 -20.07 -11.18
C GLY A 29 15.26 -21.12 -10.84
N TYR A 30 16.53 -20.70 -10.75
CA TYR A 30 17.66 -21.55 -10.36
C TYR A 30 17.48 -22.15 -8.96
N VAL A 31 17.07 -21.33 -7.98
CA VAL A 31 16.79 -21.79 -6.61
C VAL A 31 15.63 -22.79 -6.58
N LEU A 32 14.55 -22.54 -7.34
CA LEU A 32 13.41 -23.47 -7.42
C LEU A 32 13.79 -24.82 -8.05
N GLU A 33 14.64 -24.83 -9.07
CA GLU A 33 15.08 -26.06 -9.73
C GLU A 33 16.02 -26.88 -8.83
N ILE A 34 16.98 -26.23 -8.16
CA ILE A 34 17.86 -26.91 -7.19
C ILE A 34 17.08 -27.45 -5.99
N ALA A 35 16.06 -26.73 -5.55
CA ALA A 35 15.15 -27.22 -4.51
C ALA A 35 14.34 -28.45 -4.98
N GLY A 36 14.35 -28.77 -6.28
CA GLY A 36 13.68 -29.93 -6.86
C GLY A 36 12.19 -29.73 -7.10
N PHE A 37 11.73 -28.47 -7.17
CA PHE A 37 10.31 -28.15 -7.37
C PHE A 37 9.83 -28.33 -8.80
N GLY A 38 10.73 -28.54 -9.76
CA GLY A 38 10.33 -29.01 -11.08
C GLY A 38 9.81 -30.45 -11.10
N ASN A 39 9.84 -31.21 -10.00
CA ASN A 39 9.41 -32.62 -9.97
C ASN A 39 8.08 -32.81 -9.23
N SER A 40 7.03 -33.18 -9.97
CA SER A 40 5.68 -33.45 -9.46
C SER A 40 5.65 -34.51 -8.36
N LYS A 41 6.52 -35.52 -8.40
CA LYS A 41 6.61 -36.56 -7.36
C LYS A 41 7.04 -35.98 -6.02
N LYS A 42 7.91 -34.97 -6.03
CA LYS A 42 8.40 -34.31 -4.81
C LYS A 42 7.31 -33.43 -4.18
N LEU A 43 6.54 -32.75 -5.03
CA LEU A 43 5.37 -31.96 -4.61
C LEU A 43 4.27 -32.87 -4.04
N ALA A 44 3.97 -33.98 -4.73
CA ALA A 44 2.99 -34.96 -4.25
C ALA A 44 3.41 -35.61 -2.93
N ALA A 45 4.72 -35.86 -2.73
CA ALA A 45 5.25 -36.47 -1.50
C ALA A 45 4.99 -35.65 -0.23
N GLN A 46 4.71 -34.35 -0.34
CA GLN A 46 4.30 -33.51 0.78
C GLN A 46 2.94 -33.95 1.35
N PHE A 47 1.97 -34.28 0.50
CA PHE A 47 0.65 -34.75 0.92
C PHE A 47 0.68 -36.14 1.57
N TYR A 48 1.71 -36.93 1.26
CA TYR A 48 1.96 -38.22 1.91
C TYR A 48 2.87 -38.11 3.14
N PHE A 49 3.23 -36.89 3.55
CA PHE A 49 4.13 -36.62 4.68
C PHE A 49 5.51 -37.29 4.57
N LYS A 50 5.93 -37.67 3.36
CA LYS A 50 7.23 -38.32 3.10
C LYS A 50 8.33 -37.31 2.84
N ASP A 51 7.99 -36.17 2.21
CA ASP A 51 8.93 -35.10 1.93
C ASP A 51 8.32 -33.72 2.19
N MET A 52 8.81 -33.05 3.23
CA MET A 52 8.35 -31.72 3.67
C MET A 52 9.22 -30.59 3.13
N THR A 53 10.06 -30.85 2.12
CA THR A 53 10.96 -29.85 1.54
C THR A 53 10.22 -28.59 1.09
N VAL A 54 9.07 -28.74 0.43
CA VAL A 54 8.26 -27.61 -0.08
C VAL A 54 7.81 -26.70 1.06
N LEU A 55 7.19 -27.27 2.11
CA LEU A 55 6.77 -26.51 3.29
C LEU A 55 7.95 -25.77 3.90
N LYS A 56 9.08 -26.46 4.12
CA LYS A 56 10.25 -25.87 4.78
C LYS A 56 10.86 -24.72 3.97
N VAL A 57 11.05 -24.90 2.66
CA VAL A 57 11.69 -23.88 1.81
C VAL A 57 10.76 -22.69 1.60
N MET A 58 9.48 -22.90 1.31
CA MET A 58 8.53 -21.81 1.09
C MET A 58 8.31 -20.98 2.36
N PHE A 59 8.04 -21.61 3.50
CA PHE A 59 7.91 -20.87 4.77
C PHE A 59 9.22 -20.17 5.15
N SER A 60 10.38 -20.80 4.96
CA SER A 60 11.67 -20.16 5.24
C SER A 60 11.86 -18.90 4.40
N ALA A 61 11.55 -18.95 3.10
CA ALA A 61 11.62 -17.79 2.22
C ALA A 61 10.69 -16.66 2.70
N ILE A 62 9.45 -16.99 3.08
CA ILE A 62 8.47 -16.02 3.60
C ILE A 62 8.99 -15.35 4.88
N ILE A 63 9.51 -16.11 5.84
CA ILE A 63 9.97 -15.58 7.13
C ILE A 63 11.23 -14.74 6.94
N VAL A 64 12.17 -15.21 6.13
CA VAL A 64 13.38 -14.45 5.81
C VAL A 64 12.99 -13.13 5.15
N ALA A 65 12.12 -13.15 4.14
CA ALA A 65 11.64 -11.93 3.50
C ALA A 65 10.96 -10.99 4.50
N MET A 66 10.07 -11.52 5.36
CA MET A 66 9.37 -10.73 6.38
C MET A 66 10.34 -10.07 7.37
N VAL A 67 11.29 -10.82 7.92
CA VAL A 67 12.30 -10.28 8.88
C VAL A 67 13.18 -9.23 8.20
N PHE A 68 13.57 -9.43 6.94
CA PHE A 68 14.39 -8.46 6.22
C PHE A 68 13.61 -7.21 5.81
N ILE A 69 12.36 -7.33 5.37
CA ILE A 69 11.51 -6.18 5.01
C ILE A 69 11.24 -5.32 6.24
N PHE A 70 10.77 -5.92 7.34
CA PHE A 70 10.50 -5.17 8.57
C PHE A 70 11.76 -4.72 9.28
N GLY A 71 12.89 -5.43 9.14
CA GLY A 71 14.19 -4.98 9.60
C GLY A 71 14.74 -3.79 8.81
N ALA A 72 14.61 -3.81 7.48
CA ALA A 72 14.97 -2.67 6.64
C ALA A 72 14.08 -1.47 6.94
N SER A 73 12.79 -1.68 7.20
CA SER A 73 11.87 -0.62 7.58
C SER A 73 12.16 -0.05 8.97
N ALA A 74 12.49 -0.91 9.94
CA ALA A 74 12.87 -0.51 11.29
C ALA A 74 14.14 0.38 11.31
N VAL A 75 15.09 0.14 10.40
CA VAL A 75 16.33 0.94 10.28
C VAL A 75 16.13 2.18 9.39
N GLY A 76 14.92 2.40 8.84
CA GLY A 76 14.62 3.53 7.96
C GLY A 76 15.18 3.40 6.53
N LEU A 77 15.62 2.20 6.14
CA LEU A 77 16.10 1.93 4.77
C LEU A 77 14.95 1.80 3.77
N LEU A 78 13.79 1.33 4.22
CA LEU A 78 12.64 0.99 3.38
C LEU A 78 11.36 1.57 3.97
N ASP A 79 10.60 2.30 3.17
CA ASP A 79 9.26 2.72 3.55
C ASP A 79 8.24 1.63 3.23
N TYR A 80 7.57 1.10 4.26
CA TYR A 80 6.56 0.05 4.13
C TYR A 80 5.27 0.53 3.45
N ASN A 81 4.98 1.83 3.45
CA ASN A 81 3.81 2.38 2.77
C ASN A 81 4.00 2.49 1.25
N LEU A 82 5.25 2.51 0.78
CA LEU A 82 5.56 2.46 -0.65
C LEU A 82 5.44 1.04 -1.22
N ILE A 83 5.35 0.01 -0.37
CA ILE A 83 5.19 -1.37 -0.79
C ILE A 83 3.71 -1.66 -1.02
N TRP A 84 3.38 -2.03 -2.25
CA TRP A 84 2.03 -2.44 -2.59
C TRP A 84 1.67 -3.76 -1.91
N VAL A 85 0.63 -3.73 -1.09
CA VAL A 85 0.00 -4.92 -0.49
C VAL A 85 -1.38 -5.06 -1.10
N ASN A 86 -1.64 -6.22 -1.72
CA ASN A 86 -2.92 -6.48 -2.36
C ASN A 86 -4.08 -6.34 -1.38
N PRO A 87 -5.20 -5.70 -1.79
CA PRO A 87 -6.38 -5.61 -0.97
C PRO A 87 -7.01 -6.99 -0.74
N THR A 88 -7.65 -7.14 0.41
CA THR A 88 -8.26 -8.41 0.84
C THR A 88 -9.73 -8.44 0.45
N TYR A 89 -10.06 -9.39 -0.44
CA TYR A 89 -11.43 -9.77 -0.77
C TYR A 89 -11.70 -11.15 -0.15
N LEU A 90 -12.45 -11.20 0.94
CA LEU A 90 -12.52 -12.42 1.77
C LEU A 90 -13.18 -13.60 1.04
N TRP A 91 -14.40 -13.43 0.52
CA TRP A 91 -15.12 -14.51 -0.16
C TRP A 91 -14.51 -14.92 -1.50
N PRO A 92 -14.18 -13.97 -2.40
CA PRO A 92 -13.47 -14.30 -3.63
C PRO A 92 -12.13 -14.99 -3.36
N GLY A 93 -11.39 -14.54 -2.35
CA GLY A 93 -10.13 -15.14 -1.94
C GLY A 93 -10.29 -16.58 -1.45
N ILE A 94 -11.31 -16.88 -0.66
CA ILE A 94 -11.59 -18.26 -0.19
C ILE A 94 -11.95 -19.18 -1.35
N ILE A 95 -12.89 -18.76 -2.22
CA ILE A 95 -13.34 -19.59 -3.35
C ILE A 95 -12.21 -19.76 -4.37
N GLY A 96 -11.52 -18.66 -4.72
CA GLY A 96 -10.37 -18.68 -5.62
C GLY A 96 -9.25 -19.56 -5.10
N GLY A 97 -8.93 -19.46 -3.80
CA GLY A 97 -7.94 -20.31 -3.14
C GLY A 97 -8.29 -21.79 -3.16
N LEU A 98 -9.57 -22.14 -2.99
CA LEU A 98 -10.03 -23.53 -3.07
C LEU A 98 -9.92 -24.08 -4.50
N ILE A 99 -10.36 -23.32 -5.50
CA ILE A 99 -10.23 -23.70 -6.92
C ILE A 99 -8.76 -23.87 -7.30
N MET A 100 -7.90 -22.93 -6.89
CA MET A 100 -6.45 -23.01 -7.09
C MET A 100 -5.87 -24.26 -6.42
N GLY A 101 -6.32 -24.59 -5.20
CA GLY A 101 -5.91 -25.79 -4.48
C GLY A 101 -6.29 -27.09 -5.21
N VAL A 102 -7.49 -27.17 -5.78
CA VAL A 102 -7.91 -28.31 -6.62
C VAL A 102 -7.00 -28.40 -7.85
N GLY A 103 -6.73 -27.28 -8.52
CA GLY A 103 -5.79 -27.22 -9.65
C GLY A 103 -4.39 -27.72 -9.28
N PHE A 104 -3.88 -27.33 -8.11
CA PHE A 104 -2.60 -27.78 -7.59
C PHE A 104 -2.56 -29.30 -7.37
N ILE A 105 -3.63 -29.89 -6.81
CA ILE A 105 -3.71 -31.34 -6.59
C ILE A 105 -3.76 -32.11 -7.91
N VAL A 106 -4.55 -31.64 -8.87
CA VAL A 106 -4.73 -32.31 -10.17
C VAL A 106 -3.46 -32.19 -11.02
N GLY A 107 -2.87 -30.99 -11.07
CA GLY A 107 -1.70 -30.73 -11.90
C GLY A 107 -0.36 -31.08 -11.26
N GLY A 108 -0.30 -31.22 -9.94
CA GLY A 108 0.93 -31.52 -9.22
C GLY A 108 1.99 -30.41 -9.29
N PHE A 109 1.62 -29.18 -9.66
CA PHE A 109 2.49 -28.01 -9.78
C PHE A 109 1.81 -26.72 -9.31
N CYS A 110 2.54 -25.89 -8.58
CA CYS A 110 2.17 -24.49 -8.35
C CYS A 110 2.50 -23.66 -9.61
N PRO A 111 1.86 -22.49 -9.82
CA PRO A 111 2.09 -21.65 -11.01
C PRO A 111 3.57 -21.31 -11.28
N GLY A 112 4.36 -21.01 -10.24
CA GLY A 112 5.79 -20.74 -10.41
C GLY A 112 6.61 -22.00 -10.72
N THR A 113 6.26 -23.13 -10.10
CA THR A 113 6.98 -24.40 -10.29
C THR A 113 6.69 -25.05 -11.64
N SER A 114 5.50 -24.81 -12.22
CA SER A 114 5.15 -25.30 -13.55
C SER A 114 5.97 -24.60 -14.64
N LEU A 115 6.26 -23.30 -14.49
CA LEU A 115 7.16 -22.56 -15.39
C LEU A 115 8.58 -23.12 -15.34
N VAL A 116 9.09 -23.43 -14.14
CA VAL A 116 10.40 -24.07 -13.96
C VAL A 116 10.39 -25.47 -14.58
N ALA A 117 9.35 -26.27 -14.35
CA ALA A 117 9.22 -27.60 -14.95
C ALA A 117 9.14 -27.55 -16.48
N ALA A 118 8.42 -26.59 -17.04
CA ALA A 118 8.33 -26.35 -18.47
C ALA A 118 9.69 -25.92 -19.06
N ALA A 119 10.42 -25.05 -18.37
CA ALA A 119 11.78 -24.65 -18.75
C ALA A 119 12.77 -25.83 -18.72
N SER A 120 12.62 -26.76 -17.77
CA SER A 120 13.38 -28.02 -17.72
C SER A 120 12.91 -29.09 -18.73
N GLY A 121 11.97 -28.76 -19.62
CA GLY A 121 11.50 -29.65 -20.69
C GLY A 121 10.53 -30.75 -20.25
N LYS A 122 9.90 -30.62 -19.07
CA LYS A 122 8.93 -31.62 -18.58
C LYS A 122 7.57 -31.40 -19.22
N ILE A 123 7.08 -32.44 -19.90
CA ILE A 123 5.79 -32.43 -20.61
C ILE A 123 4.64 -32.08 -19.67
N ASP A 124 4.62 -32.65 -18.47
CA ASP A 124 3.60 -32.39 -17.45
C ASP A 124 3.52 -30.89 -17.09
N GLY A 125 4.68 -30.23 -16.97
CA GLY A 125 4.77 -28.80 -16.68
C GLY A 125 4.27 -27.94 -17.84
N ILE A 126 4.57 -28.31 -19.09
CA ILE A 126 4.12 -27.60 -20.29
C ILE A 126 2.59 -27.63 -20.39
N PHE A 127 1.97 -28.79 -20.22
CA PHE A 127 0.50 -28.90 -20.25
C PHE A 127 -0.15 -28.09 -19.12
N PHE A 128 0.44 -28.09 -17.93
CA PHE A 128 -0.06 -27.28 -16.82
C PHE A 128 0.00 -25.78 -17.14
N VAL A 129 1.13 -25.30 -17.68
CA VAL A 129 1.29 -23.89 -18.08
C VAL A 129 0.26 -23.49 -19.14
N LEU A 130 0.03 -24.33 -20.14
CA LEU A 130 -1.03 -24.09 -21.15
C LEU A 130 -2.42 -24.04 -20.50
N GLY A 131 -2.70 -24.92 -19.55
CA GLY A 131 -3.94 -24.90 -18.77
C GLY A 131 -4.10 -23.61 -17.96
N VAL A 132 -3.03 -23.11 -17.35
CA VAL A 132 -3.03 -21.82 -16.63
C VAL A 132 -3.33 -20.66 -17.57
N PHE A 133 -2.65 -20.59 -18.73
CA PHE A 133 -2.93 -19.53 -19.71
C PHE A 133 -4.37 -19.58 -20.22
N PHE A 134 -4.87 -20.77 -20.52
CA PHE A 134 -6.26 -20.95 -20.93
C PHE A 134 -7.25 -20.55 -19.82
N GLY A 135 -6.95 -20.92 -18.57
CA GLY A 135 -7.76 -20.53 -17.41
C GLY A 135 -7.79 -19.03 -17.18
N ILE A 136 -6.65 -18.34 -17.27
CA ILE A 136 -6.56 -16.87 -17.15
C ILE A 136 -7.36 -16.20 -18.27
N PHE A 137 -7.23 -16.69 -19.51
CA PHE A 137 -7.98 -16.15 -20.65
C PHE A 137 -9.50 -16.29 -20.45
N LEU A 138 -9.96 -17.48 -20.07
CA LEU A 138 -11.38 -17.73 -19.82
C LEU A 138 -11.91 -16.92 -18.62
N PHE A 139 -11.10 -16.80 -17.58
CA PHE A 139 -11.44 -16.01 -16.40
C PHE A 139 -11.56 -14.52 -16.74
N GLY A 140 -10.60 -13.98 -17.49
CA GLY A 140 -10.61 -12.58 -17.93
C GLY A 140 -11.84 -12.22 -18.77
N GLU A 141 -12.34 -13.13 -19.59
CA GLU A 141 -13.58 -12.94 -20.36
C GLU A 141 -14.85 -13.07 -19.51
N THR A 142 -14.81 -13.86 -18.44
CA THR A 142 -16.00 -14.19 -17.65
C THR A 142 -16.18 -13.32 -16.41
N VAL A 143 -15.14 -12.63 -15.94
CA VAL A 143 -15.13 -11.87 -14.67
C VAL A 143 -16.21 -10.81 -14.57
N ASP A 144 -16.52 -10.13 -15.68
CA ASP A 144 -17.55 -9.10 -15.72
C ASP A 144 -18.95 -9.63 -15.36
N ASN A 145 -19.22 -10.91 -15.65
CA ASN A 145 -20.49 -11.56 -15.34
C ASN A 145 -20.72 -11.80 -13.84
N PHE A 146 -19.67 -11.78 -13.02
CA PHE A 146 -19.74 -11.99 -11.57
C PHE A 146 -19.06 -10.89 -10.75
N SER A 147 -18.98 -9.68 -11.30
CA SER A 147 -18.40 -8.48 -10.68
C SER A 147 -18.96 -8.17 -9.27
N ILE A 148 -20.24 -8.45 -9.02
CA ILE A 148 -20.87 -8.30 -7.70
C ILE A 148 -20.23 -9.24 -6.67
N PHE A 149 -20.00 -10.51 -7.04
CA PHE A 149 -19.33 -11.46 -6.17
C PHE A 149 -17.85 -11.12 -6.03
N TRP A 150 -17.19 -10.74 -7.12
CA TRP A 150 -15.77 -10.40 -7.15
C TRP A 150 -15.40 -9.23 -6.23
N ASN A 151 -16.24 -8.20 -6.17
CA ASN A 151 -16.03 -7.05 -5.29
C ASN A 151 -16.68 -7.23 -3.90
N SER A 152 -17.16 -8.44 -3.58
CA SER A 152 -17.78 -8.70 -2.29
C SER A 152 -16.75 -8.80 -1.15
N SER A 153 -17.12 -8.28 0.02
CA SER A 153 -16.29 -8.31 1.24
C SER A 153 -14.90 -7.71 1.05
N TYR A 154 -14.86 -6.51 0.48
CA TYR A 154 -13.66 -5.67 0.44
C TYR A 154 -13.28 -5.22 1.85
N MET A 155 -12.07 -5.57 2.29
CA MET A 155 -11.49 -5.18 3.57
C MET A 155 -10.25 -4.28 3.41
N GLY A 156 -9.93 -3.87 2.17
CA GLY A 156 -8.72 -3.09 1.88
C GLY A 156 -7.43 -3.83 2.28
N ARG A 157 -6.41 -3.07 2.67
CA ARG A 157 -5.18 -3.62 3.24
C ARG A 157 -5.47 -4.12 4.66
N TYR A 158 -5.61 -5.43 4.82
CA TYR A 158 -5.86 -6.04 6.12
C TYR A 158 -4.70 -6.95 6.51
N THR A 159 -3.84 -6.48 7.42
CA THR A 159 -2.66 -7.23 7.85
C THR A 159 -2.90 -8.00 9.14
N LEU A 160 -2.00 -8.95 9.45
CA LEU A 160 -2.05 -9.68 10.71
C LEU A 160 -1.81 -8.77 11.93
N GLN A 161 -1.11 -7.65 11.73
CA GLN A 161 -0.88 -6.65 12.79
C GLN A 161 -2.19 -5.97 13.17
N ASP A 162 -2.97 -5.56 12.18
CA ASP A 162 -4.26 -4.89 12.35
C ASP A 162 -5.29 -5.85 12.98
N TRP A 163 -5.30 -7.13 12.58
CA TRP A 163 -6.18 -8.13 13.17
C TRP A 163 -5.88 -8.43 14.64
N LEU A 164 -4.59 -8.53 15.00
CA LEU A 164 -4.18 -8.84 16.38
C LEU A 164 -4.10 -7.60 17.27
N GLY A 165 -4.08 -6.39 16.70
CA GLY A 165 -3.81 -5.15 17.44
C GLY A 165 -2.45 -5.15 18.13
N LEU A 166 -1.48 -5.90 17.60
CA LEU A 166 -0.16 -6.08 18.20
C LEU A 166 0.91 -5.30 17.42
N PRO A 167 1.93 -4.74 18.10
CA PRO A 167 3.05 -4.10 17.43
C PRO A 167 3.72 -5.05 16.42
N THR A 168 4.14 -4.50 15.27
CA THR A 168 4.74 -5.27 14.17
C THR A 168 5.89 -6.17 14.61
N GLY A 169 6.73 -5.69 15.53
CA GLY A 169 7.83 -6.48 16.09
C GLY A 169 7.37 -7.75 16.82
N VAL A 170 6.26 -7.68 17.55
CA VAL A 170 5.68 -8.83 18.28
C VAL A 170 5.15 -9.85 17.28
N VAL A 171 4.44 -9.38 16.26
CA VAL A 171 3.88 -10.24 15.21
C VAL A 171 4.99 -10.97 14.44
N VAL A 172 6.06 -10.27 14.06
CA VAL A 172 7.22 -10.85 13.37
C VAL A 172 7.86 -11.95 14.23
N LEU A 173 8.11 -11.68 15.51
CA LEU A 173 8.69 -12.67 16.43
C LEU A 173 7.76 -13.90 16.60
N LEU A 174 6.46 -13.68 16.77
CA LEU A 174 5.47 -14.74 16.95
C LEU A 174 5.42 -15.66 15.73
N ILE A 175 5.38 -15.10 14.52
CA ILE A 175 5.39 -15.87 13.27
C ILE A 175 6.68 -16.69 13.14
N VAL A 176 7.84 -16.11 13.49
CA VAL A 176 9.13 -16.83 13.49
C VAL A 176 9.07 -18.03 14.43
N LEU A 177 8.53 -17.87 15.63
CA LEU A 177 8.39 -18.96 16.60
C LEU A 177 7.42 -20.05 16.11
N ILE A 178 6.27 -19.67 15.54
CA ILE A 178 5.32 -20.62 14.92
C ILE A 178 6.02 -21.41 13.82
N ALA A 179 6.78 -20.75 12.96
CA ALA A 179 7.45 -21.43 11.87
C ALA A 179 8.54 -22.40 12.35
N LEU A 180 9.32 -22.04 13.36
CA LEU A 180 10.29 -22.96 13.97
C LEU A 180 9.60 -24.18 14.56
N PHE A 181 8.43 -23.99 15.19
CA PHE A 181 7.60 -25.09 15.66
C PHE A 181 7.08 -25.95 14.51
N MET A 182 6.64 -25.35 13.40
CA MET A 182 6.22 -26.08 12.20
C MET A 182 7.36 -26.86 11.56
N PHE A 183 8.59 -26.31 11.50
CA PHE A 183 9.75 -27.02 10.98
C PHE A 183 10.13 -28.20 11.84
N TRP A 184 10.09 -28.04 13.16
CA TRP A 184 10.26 -29.14 14.10
C TRP A 184 9.19 -30.22 13.92
N GLY A 185 7.92 -29.84 13.77
CA GLY A 185 6.82 -30.77 13.50
C GLY A 185 6.99 -31.51 12.17
N ALA A 186 7.38 -30.80 11.11
CA ALA A 186 7.65 -31.37 9.80
C ALA A 186 8.79 -32.40 9.84
N GLU A 187 9.86 -32.14 10.59
CA GLU A 187 10.96 -33.10 10.80
C GLU A 187 10.50 -34.36 11.54
N LYS A 188 9.63 -34.21 12.54
CA LYS A 188 9.05 -35.37 13.25
C LYS A 188 8.17 -36.21 12.33
N LEU A 189 7.34 -35.58 11.50
CA LEU A 189 6.51 -36.27 10.52
C LEU A 189 7.35 -37.02 9.48
N GLU A 190 8.42 -36.40 8.97
CA GLU A 190 9.33 -37.07 8.04
C GLU A 190 10.07 -38.26 8.66
N ALA A 191 10.41 -38.20 9.94
CA ALA A 191 11.02 -39.33 10.64
C ALA A 191 10.04 -40.49 10.83
N ILE A 192 8.76 -40.19 11.10
CA ILE A 192 7.72 -41.20 11.34
C ILE A 192 7.23 -41.82 10.03
N PHE A 193 6.87 -41.01 9.04
CA PHE A 193 6.21 -41.46 7.81
C PHE A 193 7.15 -41.59 6.60
N GLY A 194 8.24 -40.82 6.59
CA GLY A 194 9.21 -40.80 5.50
C GLY A 194 10.44 -41.67 5.73
N GLY A 195 10.68 -42.15 6.96
CA GLY A 195 11.85 -42.95 7.32
C GLY A 195 13.20 -42.23 7.11
N LYS A 196 13.19 -40.89 7.03
CA LYS A 196 14.41 -40.09 6.84
C LYS A 196 15.20 -40.02 8.15
N ASP A 197 16.51 -40.25 8.07
CA ASP A 197 17.40 -40.07 9.21
C ASP A 197 17.72 -38.58 9.41
N LEU A 198 17.24 -38.02 10.52
CA LEU A 198 17.46 -36.64 10.92
C LEU A 198 18.93 -36.35 11.31
N SER A 199 19.74 -37.39 11.54
CA SER A 199 21.15 -37.26 11.91
C SER A 199 22.05 -36.82 10.75
N ALA A 200 21.61 -37.04 9.50
CA ALA A 200 22.32 -36.64 8.29
C ALA A 200 22.16 -35.14 7.94
N ALA A 201 21.29 -34.42 8.67
CA ALA A 201 21.03 -33.00 8.41
C ALA A 201 22.18 -32.09 8.91
N PRO A 202 22.49 -31.00 8.20
CA PRO A 202 23.58 -30.09 8.58
C PRO A 202 23.29 -29.39 9.92
N LYS A 203 24.22 -29.48 10.87
CA LYS A 203 24.08 -28.89 12.22
C LYS A 203 23.98 -27.35 12.22
N TRP A 204 24.47 -26.68 11.18
CA TRP A 204 24.34 -25.23 10.97
C TRP A 204 22.88 -24.74 11.00
N ARG A 205 21.89 -25.59 10.69
CA ARG A 205 20.48 -25.22 10.69
C ARG A 205 20.00 -24.63 12.01
N TYR A 206 20.53 -25.09 13.14
CA TYR A 206 20.20 -24.55 14.46
C TYR A 206 20.81 -23.16 14.67
N GLY A 207 22.01 -22.92 14.12
CA GLY A 207 22.63 -21.59 14.09
C GLY A 207 21.84 -20.61 13.22
N ALA A 208 21.38 -21.04 12.04
CA ALA A 208 20.52 -20.23 11.17
C ALA A 208 19.17 -19.91 11.83
N ALA A 209 18.53 -20.90 12.47
CA ALA A 209 17.31 -20.70 13.24
C ALA A 209 17.51 -19.72 14.41
N GLY A 210 18.60 -19.87 15.16
CA GLY A 210 18.97 -18.92 16.22
C GLY A 210 19.22 -17.52 15.69
N GLY A 211 19.92 -17.39 14.56
CA GLY A 211 20.15 -16.11 13.87
C GLY A 211 18.85 -15.41 13.47
N LEU A 212 17.89 -16.16 12.92
CA LEU A 212 16.56 -15.62 12.59
C LEU A 212 15.79 -15.11 13.81
N VAL A 213 15.84 -15.84 14.93
CA VAL A 213 15.20 -15.40 16.18
C VAL A 213 15.88 -14.13 16.72
N VAL A 214 17.21 -14.06 16.67
CA VAL A 214 17.95 -12.86 17.08
C VAL A 214 17.60 -11.66 16.20
N LEU A 215 17.51 -11.85 14.88
CA LEU A 215 17.08 -10.78 13.96
C LEU A 215 15.64 -10.35 14.23
N ALA A 216 14.71 -11.29 14.43
CA ALA A 216 13.33 -10.98 14.76
C ALA A 216 13.20 -10.24 16.11
N ALA A 217 13.99 -10.65 17.10
CA ALA A 217 14.07 -9.95 18.38
C ALA A 217 14.65 -8.54 18.20
N ALA A 218 15.66 -8.36 17.33
CA ALA A 218 16.18 -7.04 17.00
C ALA A 218 15.10 -6.14 16.37
N VAL A 219 14.29 -6.66 15.44
CA VAL A 219 13.14 -5.93 14.88
C VAL A 219 12.13 -5.55 15.97
N LEU A 220 11.89 -6.44 16.93
CA LEU A 220 11.04 -6.14 18.09
C LEU A 220 11.60 -5.00 18.95
N PHE A 221 12.91 -4.99 19.22
CA PHE A 221 13.54 -3.98 20.06
C PHE A 221 13.70 -2.62 19.37
N ILE A 222 13.98 -2.61 18.06
CA ILE A 222 14.10 -1.37 17.28
C ILE A 222 12.72 -0.74 17.08
N GLY A 223 11.67 -1.56 16.89
CA GLY A 223 10.32 -1.08 16.60
C GLY A 223 10.17 -0.66 15.14
N GLN A 224 8.98 -0.18 14.79
CA GLN A 224 8.72 0.46 13.50
C GLN A 224 8.71 1.98 13.69
N PRO A 225 9.20 2.76 12.71
CA PRO A 225 9.21 4.21 12.82
C PRO A 225 7.78 4.76 12.89
N THR A 226 7.53 5.60 13.89
CA THR A 226 6.26 6.32 14.05
C THR A 226 6.12 7.40 12.99
N THR A 227 4.90 7.94 12.80
CA THR A 227 4.67 9.06 11.89
C THR A 227 5.55 10.27 12.24
N GLU A 228 5.80 10.52 13.53
CA GLU A 228 6.69 11.58 13.99
C GLU A 228 8.16 11.31 13.62
N ASP A 229 8.63 10.07 13.80
CA ASP A 229 10.00 9.68 13.39
C ASP A 229 10.20 9.85 11.87
N ARG A 230 9.17 9.50 11.09
CA ARG A 230 9.19 9.67 9.63
C ARG A 230 9.22 11.15 9.24
N TRP A 231 8.40 11.97 9.89
CA TRP A 231 8.40 13.42 9.69
C TRP A 231 9.78 14.02 10.00
N ASN A 232 10.38 13.67 11.13
CA ASN A 232 11.72 14.14 11.50
C ASN A 232 12.79 13.80 10.44
N GLY A 233 12.63 12.69 9.71
CA GLY A 233 13.51 12.28 8.62
C GLY A 233 13.34 13.04 7.30
N ILE A 234 12.27 13.83 7.13
CA ILE A 234 11.96 14.63 5.93
C ILE A 234 11.76 16.12 6.21
N ALA A 235 11.60 16.50 7.47
CA ALA A 235 11.29 17.86 7.93
C ALA A 235 12.26 18.90 7.34
N ALA A 236 13.57 18.62 7.32
CA ALA A 236 14.56 19.57 6.79
C ALA A 236 14.32 19.99 5.33
N GLU A 237 13.73 19.13 4.50
CA GLU A 237 13.37 19.45 3.11
C GLU A 237 11.94 20.02 3.04
N LYS A 238 10.99 19.36 3.71
CA LYS A 238 9.56 19.67 3.59
C LYS A 238 9.16 20.94 4.35
N ASP A 239 9.85 21.30 5.43
CA ASP A 239 9.65 22.59 6.11
C ASP A 239 10.10 23.77 5.24
N VAL A 240 11.13 23.59 4.39
CA VAL A 240 11.53 24.62 3.41
C VAL A 240 10.44 24.79 2.36
N ALA A 241 9.90 23.70 1.83
CA ALA A 241 8.78 23.74 0.88
C ALA A 241 7.52 24.41 1.47
N LEU A 242 7.22 24.16 2.76
CA LEU A 242 6.14 24.85 3.48
C LEU A 242 6.43 26.35 3.64
N ALA A 243 7.65 26.72 4.02
CA ALA A 243 8.06 28.11 4.23
C ALA A 243 8.06 28.93 2.92
N GLU A 244 8.44 28.30 1.80
CA GLU A 244 8.42 28.88 0.46
C GLU A 244 7.02 28.81 -0.20
N ARG A 245 6.00 28.33 0.53
CA ARG A 245 4.62 28.17 0.08
C ARG A 245 4.46 27.33 -1.20
N GLN A 246 5.31 26.32 -1.39
CA GLN A 246 5.30 25.49 -2.59
C GLN A 246 4.13 24.51 -2.66
N VAL A 247 3.50 24.20 -1.51
CA VAL A 247 2.44 23.18 -1.40
C VAL A 247 1.05 23.77 -1.17
N GLN A 248 0.97 25.07 -0.88
CA GLN A 248 -0.26 25.85 -0.74
C GLN A 248 -0.73 26.27 -2.13
N ILE A 249 -1.78 25.64 -2.62
CA ILE A 249 -2.38 25.92 -3.92
C ILE A 249 -3.42 27.02 -3.79
N HIS A 250 -3.47 27.90 -4.78
CA HIS A 250 -4.41 29.02 -4.80
C HIS A 250 -5.86 28.50 -4.94
N PRO A 251 -6.89 29.16 -4.37
CA PRO A 251 -8.30 28.77 -4.57
C PRO A 251 -8.70 28.62 -6.04
N GLY A 252 -8.17 29.49 -6.90
CA GLY A 252 -8.37 29.38 -8.36
C GLY A 252 -7.74 28.14 -9.00
N GLU A 253 -6.62 27.64 -8.48
CA GLU A 253 -6.00 26.39 -8.94
C GLU A 253 -6.85 25.19 -8.55
N LEU A 254 -7.31 25.15 -7.30
CA LEU A 254 -8.23 24.10 -6.83
C LEU A 254 -9.50 24.07 -7.69
N LEU A 255 -10.08 25.23 -8.02
CA LEU A 255 -11.26 25.30 -8.87
C LEU A 255 -11.02 24.77 -10.29
N GLU A 256 -9.84 25.02 -10.87
CA GLU A 256 -9.48 24.44 -12.17
C GLU A 256 -9.34 22.92 -12.07
N LEU A 257 -8.69 22.43 -11.02
CA LEU A 257 -8.48 20.99 -10.80
C LEU A 257 -9.80 20.22 -10.62
N THR A 258 -10.77 20.77 -9.88
CA THR A 258 -12.07 20.11 -9.68
C THR A 258 -12.87 19.98 -10.99
N HIS A 259 -12.57 20.82 -11.99
CA HIS A 259 -13.19 20.77 -13.31
C HIS A 259 -12.34 20.02 -14.36
N ASP A 260 -11.13 19.56 -14.00
CA ASP A 260 -10.29 18.76 -14.88
C ASP A 260 -10.70 17.29 -14.85
N THR A 261 -11.40 16.85 -15.90
CA THR A 261 -11.85 15.46 -16.07
C THR A 261 -10.73 14.42 -16.17
N THR A 262 -9.47 14.84 -16.32
CA THR A 262 -8.32 13.92 -16.36
C THR A 262 -7.79 13.57 -14.97
N LEU A 263 -8.19 14.32 -13.94
CA LEU A 263 -7.74 14.19 -12.57
C LEU A 263 -8.88 13.73 -11.67
N LYS A 264 -8.51 13.06 -10.58
CA LYS A 264 -9.43 12.85 -9.45
C LYS A 264 -9.01 13.78 -8.33
N VAL A 265 -9.81 14.81 -8.03
CA VAL A 265 -9.53 15.67 -6.87
C VAL A 265 -10.28 15.13 -5.68
N MET A 266 -9.57 14.94 -4.57
CA MET A 266 -10.18 14.62 -3.28
C MET A 266 -9.86 15.70 -2.27
N MET A 267 -10.91 16.42 -1.89
CA MET A 267 -10.85 17.51 -0.91
C MET A 267 -11.10 16.95 0.49
N ILE A 268 -10.14 17.13 1.39
CA ILE A 268 -10.19 16.65 2.76
C ILE A 268 -10.30 17.86 3.69
N ASP A 269 -11.46 18.01 4.32
CA ASP A 269 -11.74 19.09 5.25
C ASP A 269 -11.52 18.60 6.69
N VAL A 270 -10.51 19.17 7.37
CA VAL A 270 -10.08 18.72 8.70
C VAL A 270 -10.67 19.50 9.86
N ARG A 271 -11.57 20.43 9.56
CA ARG A 271 -12.25 21.25 10.55
C ARG A 271 -13.19 20.42 11.41
N ASP A 272 -13.74 21.04 12.45
CA ASP A 272 -14.80 20.41 13.22
C ASP A 272 -16.11 20.33 12.41
N GLU A 273 -17.05 19.53 12.92
CA GLU A 273 -18.35 19.33 12.28
C GLU A 273 -19.21 20.62 12.26
N VAL A 274 -18.97 21.54 13.18
CA VAL A 274 -19.76 22.78 13.29
C VAL A 274 -19.42 23.69 12.11
N ASP A 275 -18.14 23.99 11.92
CA ASP A 275 -17.66 24.85 10.84
C ASP A 275 -17.92 24.23 9.47
N TYR A 276 -17.78 22.91 9.35
CA TYR A 276 -18.13 22.17 8.14
C TYR A 276 -19.62 22.33 7.79
N ASN A 277 -20.52 22.21 8.77
CA ASN A 277 -21.96 22.37 8.55
C ASN A 277 -22.36 23.82 8.23
N LEU A 278 -21.62 24.81 8.74
CA LEU A 278 -21.83 26.21 8.38
C LEU A 278 -21.56 26.43 6.89
N PHE A 279 -20.38 26.02 6.42
CA PHE A 279 -19.99 26.08 5.02
C PHE A 279 -18.91 25.06 4.72
N HIS A 280 -18.97 24.41 3.57
CA HIS A 280 -17.90 23.58 3.02
C HIS A 280 -17.95 23.63 1.50
N ILE A 281 -16.81 23.38 0.85
CA ILE A 281 -16.72 23.26 -0.61
C ILE A 281 -17.49 22.01 -1.04
N LEU A 282 -18.22 22.09 -2.15
CA LEU A 282 -18.97 20.95 -2.69
C LEU A 282 -18.02 19.76 -2.92
N ASP A 283 -18.49 18.55 -2.63
CA ASP A 283 -17.72 17.29 -2.73
C ASP A 283 -16.48 17.18 -1.83
N SER A 284 -16.25 18.15 -0.92
CA SER A 284 -15.30 17.95 0.17
C SER A 284 -15.77 16.87 1.12
N ARG A 285 -14.80 16.11 1.66
CA ARG A 285 -15.05 15.07 2.66
C ARG A 285 -14.60 15.59 4.01
N HIS A 286 -15.55 15.66 4.95
CA HIS A 286 -15.24 15.95 6.34
C HIS A 286 -14.47 14.79 6.97
N VAL A 287 -13.23 15.06 7.40
CA VAL A 287 -12.36 14.12 8.10
C VAL A 287 -11.60 14.90 9.16
N PRO A 288 -12.09 14.96 10.40
CA PRO A 288 -11.41 15.65 11.49
C PRO A 288 -9.94 15.23 11.60
N LEU A 289 -9.07 16.13 12.04
CA LEU A 289 -7.62 15.89 12.12
C LEU A 289 -7.27 14.56 12.84
N GLU A 290 -8.01 14.22 13.89
CA GLU A 290 -7.84 12.98 14.67
C GLU A 290 -8.17 11.70 13.87
N GLU A 291 -9.00 11.81 12.84
CA GLU A 291 -9.42 10.70 11.98
C GLU A 291 -8.53 10.53 10.74
N ILE A 292 -7.64 11.49 10.46
CA ILE A 292 -6.71 11.41 9.32
C ILE A 292 -5.94 10.09 9.28
N PRO A 293 -5.35 9.57 10.38
CA PRO A 293 -4.67 8.28 10.38
C PRO A 293 -5.51 7.11 9.90
N ASN A 294 -6.84 7.16 10.07
CA ASN A 294 -7.75 6.06 9.73
C ASN A 294 -8.00 5.96 8.22
N ILE A 295 -7.90 7.08 7.50
CA ILE A 295 -8.14 7.12 6.05
C ILE A 295 -6.88 6.93 5.21
N ILE A 296 -5.68 6.96 5.80
CA ILE A 296 -4.40 6.89 5.07
C ILE A 296 -4.33 5.67 4.14
N GLN A 297 -4.78 4.51 4.61
CA GLN A 297 -4.79 3.30 3.78
C GLN A 297 -5.72 3.47 2.58
N GLU A 298 -6.89 4.08 2.76
CA GLU A 298 -7.82 4.39 1.67
C GLU A 298 -7.16 5.29 0.62
N LEU A 299 -6.46 6.34 1.06
CA LEU A 299 -5.77 7.27 0.16
C LEU A 299 -4.65 6.60 -0.66
N HIS A 300 -3.96 5.59 -0.11
CA HIS A 300 -2.95 4.82 -0.86
C HIS A 300 -3.53 3.92 -1.95
N PHE A 301 -4.83 3.57 -1.87
CA PHE A 301 -5.51 2.78 -2.89
C PHE A 301 -6.04 3.61 -4.06
N GLU A 302 -5.93 4.93 -3.96
CA GLU A 302 -6.42 5.82 -4.99
C GLU A 302 -5.53 5.80 -6.25
N PRO A 303 -6.11 6.03 -7.44
CA PRO A 303 -5.36 6.10 -8.68
C PRO A 303 -4.22 7.13 -8.63
N ALA A 304 -3.16 6.90 -9.40
CA ALA A 304 -1.99 7.78 -9.43
C ALA A 304 -2.27 9.21 -9.96
N ASN A 305 -3.39 9.42 -10.67
CA ASN A 305 -3.87 10.74 -11.11
C ASN A 305 -4.76 11.44 -10.07
N THR A 306 -4.73 10.98 -8.81
CA THR A 306 -5.46 11.61 -7.71
C THR A 306 -4.63 12.73 -7.10
N VAL A 307 -5.26 13.88 -6.84
CA VAL A 307 -4.71 15.02 -6.12
C VAL A 307 -5.49 15.16 -4.82
N PHE A 308 -4.79 15.15 -3.68
CA PHE A 308 -5.39 15.35 -2.38
C PHE A 308 -5.19 16.79 -1.96
N VAL A 309 -6.27 17.49 -1.64
CA VAL A 309 -6.21 18.87 -1.17
C VAL A 309 -6.79 18.94 0.22
N VAL A 310 -5.95 19.32 1.18
CA VAL A 310 -6.32 19.39 2.59
C VAL A 310 -6.61 20.84 2.96
N MET A 311 -7.67 21.07 3.72
CA MET A 311 -8.10 22.41 4.10
C MET A 311 -8.59 22.48 5.55
N SER A 312 -8.33 23.63 6.16
CA SER A 312 -8.91 24.07 7.43
C SER A 312 -9.49 25.48 7.24
N ASN A 313 -9.86 26.18 8.32
CA ASN A 313 -10.40 27.54 8.16
C ASN A 313 -9.32 28.48 7.62
N GLY A 314 -8.13 28.43 8.22
CA GLY A 314 -6.88 28.98 7.70
C GLY A 314 -5.97 27.87 7.19
N GLU A 315 -4.79 27.70 7.78
CA GLU A 315 -3.81 26.70 7.30
C GLU A 315 -3.25 25.80 8.40
N THR A 316 -3.49 26.08 9.69
CA THR A 316 -2.76 25.43 10.79
C THR A 316 -3.08 23.94 10.90
N ALA A 317 -4.36 23.57 11.11
CA ALA A 317 -4.79 22.19 11.19
C ALA A 317 -4.59 21.45 9.86
N ALA A 318 -4.78 22.14 8.72
CA ALA A 318 -4.50 21.58 7.40
C ALA A 318 -3.01 21.22 7.26
N THR A 319 -2.10 22.07 7.74
CA THR A 319 -0.65 21.83 7.72
C THR A 319 -0.29 20.62 8.59
N GLU A 320 -0.91 20.46 9.76
CA GLU A 320 -0.70 19.28 10.60
C GLU A 320 -1.16 17.98 9.91
N ALA A 321 -2.35 17.99 9.32
CA ALA A 321 -2.85 16.87 8.52
C ALA A 321 -1.92 16.57 7.33
N TRP A 322 -1.45 17.60 6.62
CA TRP A 322 -0.51 17.45 5.52
C TRP A 322 0.80 16.81 5.97
N LYS A 323 1.36 17.21 7.13
CA LYS A 323 2.57 16.59 7.70
C LYS A 323 2.36 15.10 7.97
N ILE A 324 1.20 14.70 8.50
CA ILE A 324 0.84 13.31 8.74
C ILE A 324 0.79 12.54 7.41
N LEU A 325 0.07 13.05 6.42
CA LEU A 325 -0.11 12.40 5.12
C LEU A 325 1.23 12.23 4.36
N VAL A 326 2.07 13.27 4.38
CA VAL A 326 3.39 13.24 3.73
C VAL A 326 4.36 12.34 4.49
N ALA A 327 4.33 12.32 5.83
CA ALA A 327 5.12 11.39 6.64
C ALA A 327 4.73 9.92 6.41
N GLU A 328 3.47 9.66 6.08
CA GLU A 328 2.98 8.33 5.68
C GLU A 328 3.09 8.08 4.16
N SER A 329 3.80 8.93 3.43
CA SER A 329 4.14 8.78 2.01
C SER A 329 2.93 8.75 1.05
N VAL A 330 1.84 9.40 1.43
CA VAL A 330 0.70 9.68 0.53
C VAL A 330 1.19 10.65 -0.56
N PRO A 331 1.03 10.32 -1.86
CA PRO A 331 1.50 11.16 -2.96
C PRO A 331 0.54 12.33 -3.22
N ASN A 332 1.01 13.38 -3.93
CA ASN A 332 0.18 14.47 -4.45
C ASN A 332 -0.70 15.19 -3.42
N VAL A 333 -0.18 15.45 -2.22
CA VAL A 333 -0.91 16.14 -1.14
C VAL A 333 -0.56 17.62 -1.14
N TYR A 334 -1.58 18.47 -1.24
CA TYR A 334 -1.49 19.93 -1.28
C TYR A 334 -2.40 20.56 -0.23
N LEU A 335 -2.13 21.83 0.11
CA LEU A 335 -2.90 22.63 1.05
C LEU A 335 -3.71 23.69 0.31
N LEU A 336 -4.92 23.99 0.75
CA LEU A 336 -5.64 25.16 0.26
C LEU A 336 -5.04 26.43 0.87
N GLU A 337 -4.49 27.30 0.03
CA GLU A 337 -3.93 28.60 0.44
C GLU A 337 -4.98 29.46 1.15
N GLY A 338 -4.70 29.83 2.39
CA GLY A 338 -5.56 30.61 3.27
C GLY A 338 -6.85 29.91 3.69
N GLY A 339 -6.95 28.60 3.43
CA GLY A 339 -8.06 27.75 3.82
C GLY A 339 -9.42 28.17 3.26
N ILE A 340 -10.46 27.76 3.98
CA ILE A 340 -11.84 28.09 3.66
C ILE A 340 -12.11 29.59 3.74
N ASN A 341 -11.39 30.31 4.61
CA ASN A 341 -11.51 31.76 4.71
C ASN A 341 -11.10 32.46 3.42
N ASN A 342 -9.97 32.07 2.82
CA ASN A 342 -9.54 32.65 1.55
C ASN A 342 -10.39 32.16 0.36
N TRP A 343 -10.92 30.93 0.43
CA TRP A 343 -11.91 30.45 -0.53
C TRP A 343 -13.16 31.34 -0.55
N ILE A 344 -13.73 31.62 0.62
CA ILE A 344 -14.89 32.51 0.77
C ILE A 344 -14.52 33.94 0.36
N ALA A 345 -13.33 34.42 0.69
CA ALA A 345 -12.87 35.75 0.25
C ALA A 345 -12.81 35.88 -1.29
N THR A 346 -12.51 34.78 -1.99
CA THR A 346 -12.34 34.75 -3.44
C THR A 346 -13.67 34.55 -4.17
N PHE A 347 -14.51 33.64 -3.69
CA PHE A 347 -15.72 33.19 -4.40
C PHE A 347 -17.04 33.52 -3.71
N GLY A 348 -16.99 34.06 -2.48
CA GLY A 348 -18.15 34.48 -1.72
C GLY A 348 -18.91 35.62 -2.37
N ASP A 349 -20.24 35.59 -2.28
CA ASP A 349 -21.04 36.75 -2.65
C ASP A 349 -20.96 37.85 -1.58
N ASN A 350 -21.51 39.02 -1.90
CA ASN A 350 -21.49 40.18 -1.01
C ASN A 350 -22.21 39.91 0.33
N ASP A 351 -23.21 39.01 0.34
CA ASP A 351 -23.97 38.69 1.54
C ASP A 351 -23.13 37.79 2.47
N LEU A 352 -22.46 36.76 1.92
CA LEU A 352 -21.56 35.86 2.64
C LEU A 352 -20.34 36.59 3.23
N THR A 353 -19.82 37.56 2.49
CA THR A 353 -18.61 38.32 2.88
C THR A 353 -18.92 39.57 3.69
N SER A 354 -20.20 39.94 3.84
CA SER A 354 -20.65 41.17 4.52
C SER A 354 -20.21 41.28 5.97
N THR A 355 -20.09 40.14 6.66
CA THR A 355 -19.88 40.08 8.10
C THR A 355 -18.56 39.36 8.41
N PHE A 356 -17.47 40.03 8.04
CA PHE A 356 -16.11 39.61 8.34
C PHE A 356 -15.70 40.00 9.77
N LEU A 357 -15.24 39.03 10.55
CA LEU A 357 -14.70 39.21 11.89
C LEU A 357 -13.24 39.66 11.82
N THR A 358 -12.91 40.79 12.45
CA THR A 358 -11.52 41.28 12.51
C THR A 358 -10.80 40.76 13.76
N GLY A 359 -9.55 40.33 13.62
CA GLY A 359 -8.71 39.89 14.75
C GLY A 359 -8.98 38.47 15.26
N HIS A 360 -9.50 37.59 14.41
CA HIS A 360 -9.64 36.17 14.69
C HIS A 360 -8.26 35.47 14.85
N PRO A 361 -8.20 34.36 15.59
CA PRO A 361 -7.07 33.42 15.54
C PRO A 361 -6.78 32.92 14.11
N GLU A 362 -5.58 32.38 13.88
CA GLU A 362 -5.12 32.00 12.53
C GLU A 362 -5.93 30.88 11.84
N ASP A 363 -6.72 30.10 12.58
CA ASP A 363 -7.44 28.93 12.05
C ASP A 363 -8.91 28.85 12.52
N GLU A 364 -9.54 30.00 12.73
CA GLU A 364 -10.98 30.11 12.99
C GLU A 364 -11.71 30.68 11.77
N LEU A 365 -13.01 30.37 11.65
CA LEU A 365 -13.84 30.87 10.58
C LEU A 365 -14.06 32.38 10.72
N CYS A 366 -13.70 33.14 9.69
CA CYS A 366 -13.74 34.61 9.74
C CYS A 366 -15.11 35.20 9.41
N TYR A 367 -16.04 34.39 8.92
CA TYR A 367 -17.32 34.82 8.39
C TYR A 367 -18.44 34.34 9.29
N ILE A 368 -19.42 35.21 9.55
CA ILE A 368 -20.62 34.85 10.31
C ILE A 368 -21.69 34.34 9.35
N PHE A 369 -22.23 33.17 9.66
CA PHE A 369 -23.28 32.53 8.90
C PHE A 369 -24.61 32.61 9.66
N ASP A 370 -25.64 33.16 9.02
CA ASP A 370 -27.00 33.18 9.59
C ASP A 370 -27.63 31.79 9.62
N ASN A 371 -27.20 30.89 8.72
CA ASN A 371 -27.74 29.54 8.58
C ASN A 371 -26.62 28.54 8.25
N ALA A 372 -26.73 27.33 8.78
CA ALA A 372 -25.83 26.22 8.44
C ALA A 372 -26.27 25.55 7.12
N LEU A 373 -25.94 26.19 5.99
CA LEU A 373 -26.35 25.68 4.67
C LEU A 373 -25.33 24.71 4.05
N GLY A 374 -24.12 24.60 4.61
CA GLY A 374 -23.06 23.73 4.10
C GLY A 374 -22.72 24.05 2.64
N ALA A 375 -22.64 23.02 1.79
CA ALA A 375 -22.36 23.17 0.36
C ALA A 375 -23.47 23.83 -0.49
N ARG A 376 -24.54 24.36 0.11
CA ARG A 376 -25.64 25.01 -0.65
C ARG A 376 -25.39 26.50 -0.92
N TYR A 377 -24.33 27.07 -0.37
CA TYR A 377 -23.90 28.41 -0.76
C TYR A 377 -23.37 28.38 -2.19
N THR A 378 -23.62 29.45 -2.95
CA THR A 378 -23.10 29.65 -4.31
C THR A 378 -21.57 29.54 -4.36
N ALA A 379 -20.90 30.01 -3.32
CA ALA A 379 -19.44 29.92 -3.18
C ALA A 379 -18.92 28.48 -2.98
N SER A 380 -19.78 27.49 -2.72
CA SER A 380 -19.36 26.09 -2.53
C SER A 380 -19.04 25.40 -3.86
N GLU A 381 -19.66 25.85 -4.95
CA GLU A 381 -19.45 25.38 -6.33
C GLU A 381 -19.44 26.60 -7.27
N PRO A 382 -18.37 27.42 -7.24
CA PRO A 382 -18.30 28.62 -8.07
C PRO A 382 -18.13 28.26 -9.55
N ASP A 383 -18.72 29.06 -10.44
CA ASP A 383 -18.56 28.90 -11.89
C ASP A 383 -17.13 29.27 -12.31
N PRO A 384 -16.32 28.35 -12.85
CA PRO A 384 -14.94 28.63 -13.25
C PRO A 384 -14.83 29.69 -14.35
N HIS A 385 -15.88 29.92 -15.14
CA HIS A 385 -15.88 30.95 -16.18
C HIS A 385 -16.27 32.34 -15.67
N ALA A 386 -16.76 32.45 -14.44
CA ALA A 386 -17.15 33.73 -13.85
C ALA A 386 -15.96 34.52 -13.27
N PHE A 387 -14.79 33.89 -13.13
CA PHE A 387 -13.61 34.47 -12.48
C PHE A 387 -12.38 34.42 -13.40
N GLU A 388 -11.70 35.55 -13.56
CA GLU A 388 -10.37 35.62 -14.17
C GLU A 388 -9.33 35.80 -13.05
N LEU A 389 -8.75 34.70 -12.59
CA LEU A 389 -7.76 34.68 -11.51
C LEU A 389 -6.36 34.43 -12.07
N GLU A 390 -5.39 35.26 -11.68
CA GLU A 390 -3.97 35.04 -11.96
C GLU A 390 -3.31 34.35 -10.77
N TYR A 391 -2.75 33.16 -10.98
CA TYR A 391 -2.00 32.42 -9.98
C TYR A 391 -0.92 31.56 -10.63
N GLU A 392 0.11 31.20 -9.86
CA GLU A 392 1.14 30.26 -10.28
C GLU A 392 0.69 28.82 -10.00
N LYS A 393 0.72 27.95 -11.01
CA LYS A 393 0.36 26.54 -10.86
C LYS A 393 1.44 25.80 -10.09
N LYS A 394 1.06 25.15 -8.99
CA LYS A 394 1.97 24.41 -8.11
C LYS A 394 1.72 22.90 -8.14
N VAL A 395 0.55 22.45 -8.59
CA VAL A 395 0.24 21.02 -8.63
C VAL A 395 1.07 20.31 -9.69
N VAL A 396 1.94 19.43 -9.23
CA VAL A 396 2.73 18.49 -10.03
C VAL A 396 2.35 17.06 -9.63
N LEU A 397 1.96 16.25 -10.60
CA LEU A 397 1.61 14.85 -10.36
C LEU A 397 2.86 13.99 -10.27
N GLU A 398 3.10 13.44 -9.09
CA GLU A 398 3.99 12.31 -8.89
C GLU A 398 3.27 11.03 -9.32
N VAL A 399 3.36 10.72 -10.62
CA VAL A 399 2.84 9.46 -11.13
C VAL A 399 3.74 8.34 -10.62
N LYS A 400 3.42 7.77 -9.45
CA LYS A 400 3.82 6.39 -9.15
C LYS A 400 3.24 5.57 -10.29
N ARG A 401 4.07 5.13 -11.25
CA ARG A 401 3.66 4.07 -12.16
C ARG A 401 3.25 2.92 -11.25
N ALA A 402 1.94 2.74 -11.08
CA ALA A 402 1.42 1.55 -10.46
C ALA A 402 2.15 0.39 -11.16
N PRO A 403 2.73 -0.57 -10.43
CA PRO A 403 3.02 -1.84 -11.07
C PRO A 403 1.67 -2.27 -11.65
N THR A 404 1.53 -2.18 -12.97
CA THR A 404 0.43 -2.78 -13.73
C THR A 404 0.25 -4.14 -13.10
N SER A 405 -0.88 -4.32 -12.43
CA SER A 405 -1.20 -5.45 -11.56
C SER A 405 -0.59 -6.74 -12.11
N GLY A 406 0.58 -7.08 -11.60
CA GLY A 406 1.29 -8.32 -11.94
C GLY A 406 0.82 -9.48 -11.08
N GLY A 407 -0.41 -9.39 -10.56
CA GLY A 407 -1.09 -10.53 -9.99
C GLY A 407 -1.64 -11.35 -11.14
N CYS A 408 -1.18 -12.58 -11.30
CA CYS A 408 -2.01 -13.59 -11.94
C CYS A 408 -3.24 -13.78 -11.03
N GLY A 409 -4.27 -12.97 -11.25
CA GLY A 409 -5.50 -12.92 -10.49
C GLY A 409 -6.50 -12.03 -11.19
#